data_AF-A0A959ATL7-F1
#
_entry.id   AF-A0A959ATL7-F1
#
_cell.length_a   1.000
_cell.length_b   1.000
_cell.length_c   1.000
_cell.angle_alpha   90.00
_cell.angle_beta   90.00
_cell.angle_gamma   90.00
#
_symmetry.space_group_name_H-M   'P 1'
#
loop_
_entity.id
_entity.type
_entity.pdbx_description
1 polymer ?
#
loop_
_entity_poly.entity_id
_entity_poly.type
_entity_poly.pdbx_seq_one_letter_code
_entity_poly.pdbx_strand_id
1 'polypeptide(L)'
;IIAAIRDNTNIVRQDYEARNHIFKIDEQGEVLWEYFSPVGELRGKEGRAIATSDGGLLVFTGQGVEVYVNPVTGQLRWHNYVFKLDSSRQEEWGVLVRDSLPAIPSVNQFSSAVELDGGEGYVVAGNLAEYHPDDSWHVGVLAKISPDGDLLWKRYYQHIAGEGPRHYINDLAQAPDGG
;
A
#
# COMPACT_ATOMS: atom_id res chain seq x y z
N ILE A 1 2.50 15.68 7.40
CA ILE A 1 1.65 15.08 6.34
C ILE A 1 0.93 13.93 7.00
N ILE A 2 -0.37 13.81 6.76
CA ILE A 2 -1.21 12.76 7.32
C ILE A 2 -1.83 12.01 6.16
N ALA A 3 -1.80 10.68 6.23
CA ALA A 3 -2.50 9.79 5.31
C ALA A 3 -3.64 9.10 6.06
N ALA A 4 -4.82 9.14 5.48
CA ALA A 4 -6.06 8.63 6.02
C ALA A 4 -6.89 7.95 4.91
N ILE A 5 -8.04 7.41 5.30
CA ILE A 5 -9.02 6.80 4.39
C ILE A 5 -10.34 7.56 4.47
N ARG A 6 -11.01 7.68 3.33
CA ARG A 6 -12.43 8.00 3.23
C ARG A 6 -13.13 6.84 2.53
N ASP A 7 -14.08 6.20 3.20
CA ASP A 7 -14.76 5.03 2.65
C ASP A 7 -16.21 4.89 3.13
N ASN A 8 -16.96 4.02 2.44
CA ASN A 8 -18.33 3.63 2.80
C ASN A 8 -18.42 2.16 3.27
N THR A 9 -17.30 1.51 3.58
CA THR A 9 -17.23 0.05 3.76
C THR A 9 -18.08 -0.48 4.90
N ASN A 10 -18.35 0.37 5.90
CA ASN A 10 -19.19 0.05 7.05
C ASN A 10 -20.70 0.30 6.83
N ILE A 11 -21.08 0.92 5.71
CA ILE A 11 -22.45 1.40 5.47
C ILE A 11 -23.11 0.81 4.22
N VAL A 12 -22.34 0.19 3.32
CA VAL A 12 -22.86 -0.50 2.12
C VAL A 12 -22.42 -1.96 2.06
N ARG A 13 -23.14 -2.76 1.27
CA ARG A 13 -22.86 -4.19 1.06
C ARG A 13 -22.32 -4.52 -0.33
N GLN A 14 -22.36 -3.54 -1.23
CA GLN A 14 -21.88 -3.54 -2.60
C GLN A 14 -21.67 -2.07 -3.01
N ASP A 15 -21.06 -1.82 -4.17
CA ASP A 15 -20.80 -0.46 -4.67
C ASP A 15 -19.90 0.32 -3.68
N TYR A 16 -18.81 -0.32 -3.27
CA TYR A 16 -17.90 0.26 -2.29
C TYR A 16 -17.23 1.54 -2.83
N GLU A 17 -16.99 2.48 -1.92
CA GLU A 17 -16.13 3.63 -2.11
C GLU A 17 -15.00 3.52 -1.10
N ALA A 18 -13.75 3.63 -1.57
CA ALA A 18 -12.58 3.80 -0.74
C ALA A 18 -11.60 4.72 -1.45
N ARG A 19 -11.14 5.75 -0.73
CA ARG A 19 -10.22 6.78 -1.23
C ARG A 19 -9.11 7.04 -0.22
N ASN A 20 -7.86 7.13 -0.67
CA ASN A 20 -6.80 7.72 0.13
C ASN A 20 -7.12 9.20 0.31
N HIS A 21 -7.04 9.68 1.54
CA HIS A 21 -7.11 11.10 1.88
C HIS A 21 -5.76 11.50 2.45
N ILE A 22 -5.01 12.31 1.72
CA ILE A 22 -3.68 12.77 2.11
C ILE A 22 -3.75 14.28 2.27
N PHE A 23 -3.30 14.78 3.41
CA PHE A 23 -3.33 16.22 3.66
C PHE A 23 -2.12 16.67 4.46
N LYS A 24 -1.79 17.95 4.30
CA LYS A 24 -0.79 18.64 5.12
C LYS A 24 -1.50 19.68 5.97
N ILE A 25 -1.11 19.75 7.22
CA ILE A 25 -1.54 20.77 8.16
C ILE A 25 -0.37 21.68 8.52
N ASP A 26 -0.67 22.89 8.99
CA ASP A 26 0.29 23.75 9.67
C ASP A 26 0.42 23.39 11.16
N GLU A 27 1.17 24.20 11.91
CA GLU A 27 1.39 24.00 13.36
C GLU A 27 0.14 24.29 14.20
N GLN A 28 -0.83 25.01 13.64
CA GLN A 28 -2.11 25.32 14.29
C GLN A 28 -3.18 24.25 13.99
N GLY A 29 -2.89 23.32 13.08
CA GLY A 29 -3.79 22.24 12.68
C GLY A 29 -4.66 22.56 11.46
N GLU A 30 -4.44 23.70 10.80
CA GLU A 30 -5.20 24.10 9.61
C GLU A 30 -4.69 23.38 8.36
N VAL A 31 -5.61 22.96 7.49
CA VAL A 31 -5.26 22.24 6.25
C VAL A 31 -4.62 23.21 5.25
N LEU A 32 -3.37 22.94 4.90
CA LEU A 32 -2.61 23.67 3.87
C LEU A 32 -2.91 23.16 2.46
N TRP A 33 -3.10 21.85 2.32
CA TRP A 33 -3.54 21.20 1.08
C TRP A 33 -4.06 19.80 1.38
N GLU A 34 -4.89 19.29 0.47
CA GLU A 34 -5.44 17.94 0.50
C GLU A 34 -5.39 17.29 -0.88
N TYR A 35 -5.34 15.97 -0.88
CA TYR A 35 -5.41 15.10 -2.05
C TYR A 35 -6.36 13.95 -1.73
N PHE A 36 -7.21 13.62 -2.69
CA PHE A 36 -7.95 12.37 -2.68
C PHE A 36 -7.58 11.54 -3.90
N SER A 37 -7.36 10.25 -3.71
CA SER A 37 -7.23 9.33 -4.84
C SER A 37 -8.49 9.35 -5.74
N PRO A 38 -8.39 8.98 -7.02
CA PRO A 38 -9.53 8.98 -7.92
C PRO A 38 -10.73 8.16 -7.42
N VAL A 39 -11.93 8.59 -7.79
CA VAL A 39 -13.18 7.90 -7.46
C VAL A 39 -13.27 6.61 -8.27
N GLY A 40 -13.80 5.54 -7.66
CA GLY A 40 -14.00 4.25 -8.32
C GLY A 40 -12.77 3.34 -8.39
N GLU A 41 -11.61 3.81 -7.90
CA GLU A 41 -10.38 3.02 -7.90
C GLU A 41 -10.13 2.23 -6.61
N LEU A 42 -10.97 2.45 -5.58
CA LEU A 42 -10.97 1.70 -4.32
C LEU A 42 -9.62 1.73 -3.59
N ARG A 43 -8.87 2.82 -3.66
CA ARG A 43 -7.58 2.97 -2.97
C ARG A 43 -7.82 3.54 -1.58
N GLY A 44 -7.17 3.06 -0.52
CA GLY A 44 -7.38 3.71 0.78
C GLY A 44 -7.00 2.91 2.00
N LYS A 45 -6.80 1.60 1.89
CA LYS A 45 -6.44 0.80 3.07
C LYS A 45 -5.08 1.22 3.61
N GLU A 46 -5.09 1.66 4.87
CA GLU A 46 -3.89 1.88 5.70
C GLU A 46 -2.77 2.64 4.99
N GLY A 47 -3.13 3.74 4.31
CA GLY A 47 -2.17 4.54 3.56
C GLY A 47 -1.10 5.17 4.45
N ARG A 48 0.14 5.13 3.98
CA ARG A 48 1.31 5.82 4.54
C ARG A 48 2.06 6.51 3.39
N ALA A 49 2.88 7.50 3.71
CA ALA A 49 3.66 8.21 2.71
C ALA A 49 5.02 8.66 3.23
N ILE A 50 6.01 8.70 2.33
CA ILE A 50 7.30 9.36 2.54
C ILE A 50 7.47 10.51 1.54
N ALA A 51 8.24 11.53 1.90
CA ALA A 51 8.68 12.56 0.96
C ALA A 51 9.72 11.98 0.01
N THR A 52 9.66 12.39 -1.25
CA THR A 52 10.68 12.08 -2.26
C THR A 52 11.61 13.27 -2.49
N SER A 53 12.82 12.99 -2.97
CA SER A 53 13.90 13.96 -3.19
C SER A 53 13.53 15.09 -4.15
N ASP A 54 12.61 14.82 -5.08
CA ASP A 54 12.03 15.78 -6.04
C ASP A 54 10.87 16.63 -5.48
N GLY A 55 10.57 16.51 -4.18
CA GLY A 55 9.49 17.24 -3.51
C GLY A 55 8.09 16.62 -3.67
N GLY A 56 8.01 15.45 -4.30
CA GLY A 56 6.83 14.61 -4.37
C GLY A 56 6.54 13.82 -3.09
N LEU A 57 5.65 12.84 -3.22
CA LEU A 57 5.30 11.87 -2.18
C LEU A 57 5.21 10.47 -2.78
N LEU A 58 5.87 9.51 -2.16
CA LEU A 58 5.63 8.10 -2.40
C LEU A 58 4.59 7.62 -1.39
N VAL A 59 3.45 7.16 -1.88
CA VAL A 59 2.32 6.68 -1.07
C VAL A 59 2.19 5.18 -1.23
N PHE A 60 2.12 4.46 -0.12
CA PHE A 60 1.94 3.02 -0.08
C PHE A 60 0.72 2.68 0.75
N THR A 61 -0.18 1.90 0.16
CA THR A 61 -1.57 1.68 0.62
C THR A 61 -2.11 0.36 0.08
N GLY A 62 -3.40 0.11 0.24
CA GLY A 62 -4.11 -0.94 -0.47
C GLY A 62 -5.04 -0.40 -1.56
N GLN A 63 -5.12 -1.13 -2.68
CA GLN A 63 -6.14 -1.00 -3.71
C GLN A 63 -7.14 -2.15 -3.60
N GLY A 64 -8.41 -1.81 -3.49
CA GLY A 64 -9.52 -2.72 -3.26
C GLY A 64 -10.02 -3.38 -4.54
N VAL A 65 -10.49 -4.61 -4.39
CA VAL A 65 -11.24 -5.38 -5.39
C VAL A 65 -12.52 -5.81 -4.72
N GLU A 66 -13.65 -5.40 -5.30
CA GLU A 66 -14.96 -5.83 -4.82
C GLU A 66 -15.18 -7.29 -5.20
N VAL A 67 -15.49 -8.11 -4.19
CA VAL A 67 -15.77 -9.54 -4.33
C VAL A 67 -17.19 -9.79 -3.87
N TYR A 68 -18.03 -10.22 -4.81
CA TYR A 68 -19.35 -10.73 -4.52
C TYR A 68 -19.24 -12.06 -3.76
N VAL A 69 -19.91 -12.18 -2.63
CA VAL A 69 -19.94 -13.41 -1.82
C VAL A 69 -21.29 -14.11 -2.00
N ASN A 70 -22.39 -13.38 -1.80
CA ASN A 70 -23.76 -13.88 -1.94
C ASN A 70 -24.73 -12.69 -2.11
N PRO A 71 -26.05 -12.92 -2.32
CA PRO A 71 -27.00 -11.84 -2.63
C PRO A 71 -27.14 -10.75 -1.56
N VAL A 72 -26.66 -11.00 -0.34
CA VAL A 72 -26.74 -10.08 0.79
C VAL A 72 -25.36 -9.72 1.36
N THR A 73 -24.26 -10.14 0.71
CA THR A 73 -22.89 -9.91 1.17
C THR A 73 -21.93 -9.70 0.00
N GLY A 74 -21.32 -8.52 -0.05
CA GLY A 74 -20.07 -8.25 -0.76
C GLY A 74 -18.92 -8.01 0.22
N GLN A 75 -17.69 -8.01 -0.28
CA GLN A 75 -16.49 -7.72 0.50
C GLN A 75 -15.48 -6.96 -0.35
N LEU A 76 -14.75 -6.03 0.27
CA LEU A 76 -13.58 -5.40 -0.33
C LEU A 76 -12.33 -6.18 0.07
N ARG A 77 -11.64 -6.76 -0.91
CA ARG A 77 -10.33 -7.40 -0.70
C ARG A 77 -9.22 -6.51 -1.21
N TRP A 78 -8.05 -6.57 -0.60
CA TRP A 78 -7.02 -5.55 -0.81
C TRP A 78 -5.74 -6.12 -1.40
N HIS A 79 -5.24 -5.49 -2.45
CA HIS A 79 -3.88 -5.64 -2.93
C HIS A 79 -3.01 -4.53 -2.39
N ASN A 80 -1.73 -4.81 -2.14
CA ASN A 80 -0.76 -3.76 -1.89
C ASN A 80 -0.61 -2.90 -3.15
N TYR A 81 -0.59 -1.58 -2.96
CA TYR A 81 -0.51 -0.59 -4.03
C TYR A 81 0.42 0.53 -3.61
N VAL A 82 1.22 1.00 -4.57
CA VAL A 82 2.13 2.13 -4.37
C VAL A 82 1.86 3.12 -5.50
N PHE A 83 1.79 4.40 -5.18
CA PHE A 83 1.69 5.46 -6.18
C PHE A 83 2.53 6.66 -5.78
N LYS A 84 2.93 7.45 -6.76
CA LYS A 84 3.73 8.65 -6.56
C LYS A 84 2.93 9.89 -6.94
N LEU A 85 2.99 10.89 -6.08
CA LEU A 85 2.52 12.24 -6.35
C LEU A 85 3.72 13.13 -6.62
N ASP A 86 3.62 13.99 -7.62
CA ASP A 86 4.62 15.02 -7.90
C ASP A 86 4.60 16.15 -6.84
N SER A 87 5.48 17.13 -7.01
CA SER A 87 5.55 18.33 -6.15
C SER A 87 4.27 19.19 -6.19
N SER A 88 3.47 19.07 -7.24
CA SER A 88 2.17 19.73 -7.45
C SER A 88 0.98 18.86 -7.01
N ARG A 89 1.23 17.70 -6.39
CA ARG A 89 0.23 16.72 -5.92
C ARG A 89 -0.60 16.09 -7.03
N GLN A 90 -0.06 16.02 -8.24
CA GLN A 90 -0.60 15.21 -9.33
C GLN A 90 0.01 13.82 -9.30
N GLU A 91 -0.77 12.80 -9.65
CA GLU A 91 -0.26 11.42 -9.74
C GLU A 91 0.64 11.27 -10.97
N GLU A 92 1.88 10.82 -10.74
CA GLU A 92 2.82 10.50 -11.82
C GLU A 92 2.63 9.07 -12.31
N TRP A 93 2.53 8.14 -11.37
CA TRP A 93 2.34 6.71 -11.64
C TRP A 93 1.77 5.98 -10.43
N GLY A 94 1.29 4.76 -10.69
CA GLY A 94 0.87 3.83 -9.65
C GLY A 94 1.06 2.38 -10.08
N VAL A 95 1.39 1.51 -9.12
CA VAL A 95 1.76 0.12 -9.35
C VAL A 95 1.19 -0.80 -8.28
N LEU A 96 0.61 -1.91 -8.74
CA LEU A 96 0.17 -3.00 -7.89
C LEU A 96 1.34 -3.91 -7.51
N VAL A 97 1.52 -4.13 -6.21
CA VAL A 97 2.48 -5.13 -5.71
C VAL A 97 1.68 -6.38 -5.27
N ARG A 98 1.37 -7.26 -6.22
CA ARG A 98 0.51 -8.45 -6.02
C ARG A 98 1.00 -9.67 -6.78
N ASP A 99 0.51 -10.87 -6.45
CA ASP A 99 0.86 -12.12 -7.16
C ASP A 99 -0.26 -12.81 -7.94
N SER A 100 -1.54 -12.67 -7.59
CA SER A 100 -2.66 -13.11 -8.43
C SER A 100 -4.01 -12.98 -7.74
N LEU A 101 -4.06 -13.20 -6.42
CA LEU A 101 -5.31 -13.19 -5.66
C LEU A 101 -5.33 -12.07 -4.60
N PRO A 102 -6.43 -11.32 -4.48
CA PRO A 102 -6.57 -10.33 -3.42
C PRO A 102 -6.75 -11.06 -2.09
N ALA A 103 -6.05 -10.59 -1.05
CA ALA A 103 -5.99 -11.28 0.23
C ALA A 103 -7.38 -11.42 0.87
N ILE A 104 -7.65 -12.62 1.41
CA ILE A 104 -8.77 -12.92 2.30
C ILE A 104 -8.49 -12.17 3.62
N PRO A 105 -9.48 -11.45 4.16
CA PRO A 105 -9.39 -10.00 4.22
C PRO A 105 -8.40 -9.50 5.27
N SER A 106 -7.87 -8.30 4.98
CA SER A 106 -7.28 -7.35 5.93
C SER A 106 -5.77 -7.35 6.13
N VAL A 107 -4.99 -8.25 5.55
CA VAL A 107 -3.59 -8.39 5.99
C VAL A 107 -2.54 -7.83 5.04
N ASN A 108 -2.86 -7.54 3.79
CA ASN A 108 -1.90 -6.87 2.91
C ASN A 108 -1.69 -5.43 3.41
N GLN A 109 -0.46 -5.13 3.83
CA GLN A 109 -0.08 -3.81 4.31
C GLN A 109 1.40 -3.58 4.03
N PHE A 110 1.73 -2.41 3.49
CA PHE A 110 3.08 -1.88 3.53
C PHE A 110 3.27 -1.02 4.79
N SER A 111 4.36 -1.27 5.50
CA SER A 111 4.70 -0.61 6.75
C SER A 111 5.76 0.46 6.56
N SER A 112 6.69 0.27 5.63
CA SER A 112 7.82 1.17 5.42
C SER A 112 8.25 1.22 3.96
N ALA A 113 8.89 2.32 3.59
CA ALA A 113 9.42 2.58 2.28
C ALA A 113 10.67 3.44 2.38
N VAL A 114 11.58 3.30 1.42
CA VAL A 114 12.77 4.15 1.26
C VAL A 114 12.95 4.49 -0.21
N GLU A 115 13.30 5.74 -0.48
CA GLU A 115 13.85 6.18 -1.77
C GLU A 115 15.34 5.86 -1.79
N LEU A 116 15.79 5.20 -2.86
CA LEU A 116 17.18 4.81 -3.00
C LEU A 116 18.02 5.96 -3.55
N ASP A 117 19.22 6.10 -3.00
CA ASP A 117 20.23 7.03 -3.51
C ASP A 117 20.51 6.86 -5.01
N GLY A 118 20.91 7.95 -5.67
CA GLY A 118 21.29 7.94 -7.08
C GLY A 118 20.13 7.79 -8.07
N GLY A 119 18.88 7.85 -7.59
CA GLY A 119 17.70 7.74 -8.45
C GLY A 119 17.45 6.30 -8.90
N GLU A 120 17.80 5.29 -8.09
CA GLU A 120 17.53 3.89 -8.41
C GLU A 120 16.09 3.44 -8.17
N GLY A 121 15.24 4.35 -7.68
CA GLY A 121 13.84 4.12 -7.40
C GLY A 121 13.57 3.92 -5.92
N TYR A 122 12.72 2.96 -5.58
CA TYR A 122 12.15 2.82 -4.25
C TYR A 122 12.16 1.36 -3.79
N VAL A 123 12.31 1.14 -2.49
CA VAL A 123 12.04 -0.16 -1.86
C VAL A 123 10.90 0.01 -0.87
N VAL A 124 9.90 -0.85 -0.96
CA VAL A 124 8.77 -0.93 -0.02
C VAL A 124 8.78 -2.26 0.69
N ALA A 125 8.41 -2.27 1.96
CA ALA A 125 8.22 -3.50 2.71
C ALA A 125 7.01 -3.48 3.63
N GLY A 126 6.59 -4.69 3.97
CA GLY A 126 5.49 -4.96 4.86
C GLY A 126 5.17 -6.44 4.80
N ASN A 127 3.89 -6.76 4.65
CA ASN A 127 3.43 -8.13 4.59
C ASN A 127 2.30 -8.32 3.58
N LEU A 128 2.12 -9.56 3.15
CA LEU A 128 0.92 -10.03 2.46
C LEU A 128 0.42 -11.34 3.05
N ALA A 129 -0.84 -11.65 2.78
CA ALA A 129 -1.33 -13.02 2.87
C ALA A 129 -0.94 -13.77 1.59
N GLU A 130 -0.23 -14.88 1.77
CA GLU A 130 -0.18 -15.93 0.77
C GLU A 130 -1.32 -16.92 1.05
N TYR A 131 -2.14 -17.20 0.05
CA TYR A 131 -3.22 -18.17 0.18
C TYR A 131 -2.68 -19.56 -0.12
N HIS A 132 -2.69 -20.44 0.88
CA HIS A 132 -2.60 -21.88 0.66
C HIS A 132 -3.98 -22.52 0.95
N PRO A 133 -4.35 -23.59 0.23
CA PRO A 133 -5.63 -24.29 0.44
C PRO A 133 -5.85 -24.76 1.87
N ASP A 134 -4.76 -25.06 2.58
CA ASP A 134 -4.78 -25.68 3.91
C ASP A 134 -4.39 -24.70 5.04
N ASP A 135 -3.81 -23.53 4.72
CA ASP A 135 -3.46 -22.49 5.70
C ASP A 135 -3.26 -21.10 5.05
N SER A 136 -3.49 -20.03 5.79
CA SER A 136 -3.18 -18.66 5.36
C SER A 136 -1.99 -18.13 6.16
N TRP A 137 -0.88 -17.84 5.50
CA TRP A 137 0.33 -17.34 6.16
C TRP A 137 0.58 -15.88 5.82
N HIS A 138 1.08 -15.14 6.80
CA HIS A 138 1.57 -13.78 6.57
C HIS A 138 3.06 -13.85 6.27
N VAL A 139 3.40 -13.46 5.06
CA VAL A 139 4.79 -13.46 4.59
C VAL A 139 5.28 -12.02 4.56
N GLY A 140 6.52 -11.82 4.99
CA GLY A 140 7.18 -10.54 4.82
C GLY A 140 7.40 -10.31 3.33
N VAL A 141 7.17 -9.09 2.85
CA VAL A 141 7.42 -8.75 1.45
C VAL A 141 8.33 -7.55 1.36
N LEU A 142 9.30 -7.65 0.45
CA LEU A 142 10.03 -6.51 -0.10
C LEU A 142 9.70 -6.41 -1.59
N ALA A 143 9.57 -5.19 -2.10
CA ALA A 143 9.52 -4.93 -3.52
C ALA A 143 10.37 -3.71 -3.88
N LYS A 144 11.09 -3.79 -5.01
CA LYS A 144 11.77 -2.63 -5.61
C LYS A 144 10.97 -2.15 -6.80
N ILE A 145 10.77 -0.84 -6.84
CA ILE A 145 10.03 -0.11 -7.86
C ILE A 145 10.99 0.86 -8.53
N SER A 146 10.98 0.96 -9.86
CA SER A 146 11.80 1.92 -10.60
C SER A 146 11.35 3.37 -10.32
N PRO A 147 12.17 4.38 -10.65
CA PRO A 147 11.74 5.79 -10.57
C PRO A 147 10.45 6.08 -11.34
N ASP A 148 10.21 5.35 -12.44
CA ASP A 148 9.07 5.51 -13.34
C ASP A 148 7.85 4.65 -12.94
N GLY A 149 7.94 3.90 -11.84
CA GLY A 149 6.83 3.12 -11.30
C GLY A 149 6.77 1.64 -11.72
N ASP A 150 7.80 1.12 -12.38
CA ASP A 150 7.84 -0.30 -12.76
C ASP A 150 8.23 -1.18 -11.57
N LEU A 151 7.48 -2.26 -11.33
CA LEU A 151 7.87 -3.27 -10.35
C LEU A 151 9.07 -4.07 -10.87
N LEU A 152 10.27 -3.78 -10.36
CA LEU A 152 11.53 -4.41 -10.81
C LEU A 152 11.70 -5.81 -10.22
N TRP A 153 11.45 -5.96 -8.92
CA TRP A 153 11.46 -7.25 -8.26
C TRP A 153 10.59 -7.24 -7.01
N LYS A 154 10.23 -8.45 -6.56
CA LYS A 154 9.53 -8.69 -5.31
C LYS A 154 10.05 -9.97 -4.66
N ARG A 155 10.16 -9.98 -3.34
CA ARG A 155 10.70 -11.09 -2.55
C ARG A 155 9.84 -11.36 -1.34
N TYR A 156 9.71 -12.64 -0.99
CA TYR A 156 9.01 -13.08 0.21
C TYR A 156 9.98 -13.62 1.24
N TYR A 157 9.68 -13.33 2.50
CA TYR A 157 10.48 -13.75 3.64
C TYR A 157 9.60 -14.52 4.62
N GLN A 158 9.97 -15.78 4.82
CA GLN A 158 9.45 -16.69 5.82
C GLN A 158 10.63 -17.34 6.52
N HIS A 159 10.64 -17.37 7.84
CA HIS A 159 11.74 -17.94 8.64
C HIS A 159 11.27 -19.10 9.53
N ILE A 160 10.03 -19.04 10.03
CA ILE A 160 9.46 -20.07 10.89
C ILE A 160 8.50 -20.93 10.08
N ALA A 161 8.73 -22.24 10.09
CA ALA A 161 7.81 -23.25 9.54
C ALA A 161 6.80 -23.69 10.59
N GLY A 162 5.58 -24.03 10.16
CA GLY A 162 4.48 -24.47 11.03
C GLY A 162 3.16 -23.82 10.63
N GLU A 163 2.10 -24.09 11.39
CA GLU A 163 0.78 -23.48 11.17
C GLU A 163 0.72 -22.05 11.70
N GLY A 164 0.18 -21.13 10.89
CA GLY A 164 -0.05 -19.72 11.26
C GLY A 164 1.15 -18.79 11.54
N PRO A 165 2.37 -18.97 11.00
CA PRO A 165 3.47 -18.05 11.26
C PRO A 165 3.18 -16.65 10.67
N ARG A 166 3.59 -15.62 11.41
CA ARG A 166 3.43 -14.20 11.03
C ARG A 166 4.79 -13.55 10.83
N HIS A 167 5.11 -13.20 9.59
CA HIS A 167 6.34 -12.50 9.25
C HIS A 167 6.01 -11.06 8.87
N TYR A 168 6.15 -10.16 9.84
CA TYR A 168 5.99 -8.72 9.61
C TYR A 168 7.35 -8.07 9.43
N ILE A 169 7.45 -7.26 8.38
CA ILE A 169 8.53 -6.31 8.21
C ILE A 169 7.95 -4.98 8.67
N ASN A 170 8.55 -4.38 9.68
CA ASN A 170 8.00 -3.18 10.32
C ASN A 170 8.67 -1.89 9.84
N ASP A 171 9.93 -1.99 9.45
CA ASP A 171 10.72 -0.84 9.02
C ASP A 171 11.80 -1.22 8.00
N LEU A 172 12.30 -0.23 7.28
CA LEU A 172 13.37 -0.31 6.30
C LEU A 172 14.26 0.92 6.39
N ALA A 173 15.56 0.73 6.24
CA ALA A 173 16.52 1.79 6.01
C ALA A 173 17.55 1.29 5.00
N GLN A 174 18.02 2.18 4.14
CA GLN A 174 19.14 1.87 3.24
C GLN A 174 20.44 1.81 4.05
N ALA A 175 21.22 0.75 3.87
CA ALA A 175 22.53 0.64 4.50
C ALA A 175 23.57 1.52 3.76
N PRO A 176 24.62 2.03 4.43
CA PRO A 176 25.62 2.89 3.80
C PRO A 176 26.38 2.25 2.63
N ASP A 177 26.39 0.92 2.56
CA ASP A 177 26.99 0.13 1.49
C ASP A 177 26.00 -0.20 0.35
N GLY A 178 24.78 0.33 0.40
CA GLY A 178 23.72 0.10 -0.58
C GLY A 178 22.91 -1.17 -0.34
N GLY A 179 23.08 -1.84 0.81
CA GLY A 179 22.28 -2.97 1.26
C GLY A 179 20.87 -2.61 1.76
#